data_AF-A0A0D6LQ33-F1
#
_entry.id   AF-A0A0D6LQ33-F1
#
_cell.length_a   1.000
_cell.length_b   1.000
_cell.length_c   1.000
_cell.angle_alpha   90.00
_cell.angle_beta   90.00
_cell.angle_gamma   90.00
#
_symmetry.space_group_name_H-M   'P 1'
#
loop_
_entity.id
_entity.type
_entity.pdbx_description
1 polymer ?
#
loop_
_entity_poly.entity_id
_entity_poly.type
_entity_poly.pdbx_seq_one_letter_code
_entity_poly.pdbx_strand_id
1 'polypeptide(L)'
;MHHDKCYDAAVDAKICFDVAWEYIDGYKWMCSNGTAVCAGQASMVPEKQTACKTALCACDAAVVQCWSRYPKPEKKLKCNHIRKLPLPYGFQH
;
A
#
# COMPACT_ATOMS: atom_id res chain seq x y z
N MET A 1 6.63 4.58 -7.81
CA MET A 1 5.70 4.45 -6.68
C MET A 1 6.44 3.85 -5.51
N HIS A 2 6.70 4.61 -4.43
CA HIS A 2 7.47 4.14 -3.27
C HIS A 2 6.66 3.17 -2.40
N HIS A 3 5.34 3.37 -2.37
CA HIS A 3 4.37 2.51 -1.71
C HIS A 3 4.28 1.12 -2.37
N ASP A 4 4.08 1.07 -3.69
CA ASP A 4 4.09 -0.22 -4.43
C ASP A 4 5.34 -1.05 -4.15
N LYS A 5 6.53 -0.41 -4.19
CA LYS A 5 7.80 -1.09 -3.86
C LYS A 5 7.88 -1.59 -2.42
N CYS A 6 7.17 -0.95 -1.50
CA CYS A 6 7.11 -1.39 -0.11
C CYS A 6 6.31 -2.69 0.03
N TYR A 7 5.22 -2.82 -0.73
CA TYR A 7 4.46 -4.07 -0.81
C TYR A 7 5.27 -5.17 -1.49
N ASP A 8 5.91 -4.86 -2.62
CA ASP A 8 6.78 -5.82 -3.33
C ASP A 8 7.86 -6.39 -2.40
N ALA A 9 8.52 -5.54 -1.61
CA ALA A 9 9.54 -5.96 -0.66
C ALA A 9 9.00 -6.90 0.44
N ALA A 10 7.76 -6.71 0.90
CA ALA A 10 7.15 -7.58 1.89
C ALA A 10 6.84 -8.98 1.34
N VAL A 11 6.45 -9.05 0.05
CA VAL A 11 6.22 -10.31 -0.67
C VAL A 11 7.56 -10.99 -1.00
N ASP A 12 8.56 -10.23 -1.46
CA ASP A 12 9.90 -10.75 -1.77
C ASP A 12 10.57 -11.36 -0.54
N ALA A 13 10.40 -10.72 0.62
CA ALA A 13 10.88 -11.21 1.92
C ALA A 13 10.07 -12.41 2.46
N LYS A 14 9.06 -12.89 1.73
CA LYS A 14 8.14 -13.98 2.15
C LYS A 14 7.42 -13.69 3.47
N ILE A 15 7.26 -12.41 3.81
CA ILE A 15 6.47 -11.96 4.96
C ILE A 15 4.98 -11.98 4.59
N CYS A 16 4.69 -11.58 3.35
CA CYS A 16 3.38 -11.54 2.73
C CYS A 16 3.26 -12.56 1.59
N PHE A 17 2.04 -12.97 1.24
CA PHE A 17 1.80 -14.07 0.30
C PHE A 17 1.71 -13.57 -1.15
N ASP A 18 0.86 -12.57 -1.41
CA ASP A 18 0.70 -11.95 -2.72
C ASP A 18 0.03 -10.56 -2.66
N VAL A 19 0.51 -9.64 -3.52
CA VAL A 19 0.10 -8.22 -3.54
C VAL A 19 -1.42 -8.03 -3.70
N ALA A 20 -2.11 -8.93 -4.40
CA ALA A 20 -3.54 -8.80 -4.65
C ALA A 20 -4.38 -9.09 -3.39
N TRP A 21 -3.94 -10.03 -2.56
CA TRP A 21 -4.58 -10.36 -1.29
C TRP A 21 -4.37 -9.26 -0.25
N GLU A 22 -3.24 -8.56 -0.32
CA GLU A 22 -2.89 -7.48 0.60
C GLU A 22 -3.73 -6.19 0.42
N TYR A 23 -4.36 -5.99 -0.73
CA TYR A 23 -5.35 -4.92 -0.92
C TYR A 23 -6.74 -5.25 -0.33
N ILE A 24 -6.98 -6.50 0.06
CA ILE A 24 -8.26 -6.98 0.61
C ILE A 24 -8.14 -7.27 2.10
N ASP A 25 -6.95 -7.66 2.58
CA ASP A 25 -6.74 -8.00 3.98
C ASP A 25 -6.60 -6.76 4.88
N GLY A 26 -7.64 -6.51 5.68
CA GLY A 26 -7.63 -5.43 6.65
C GLY A 26 -6.59 -5.64 7.76
N TYR A 27 -5.87 -4.59 8.11
CA TYR A 27 -4.97 -4.55 9.27
C TYR A 27 -5.49 -3.56 10.32
N LYS A 28 -4.96 -3.66 11.54
CA LYS A 28 -5.37 -2.85 12.69
C LYS A 28 -4.46 -1.64 12.83
N TRP A 29 -5.07 -0.47 12.92
CA TRP A 29 -4.40 0.81 13.07
C TRP A 29 -5.31 1.79 13.80
N MET A 30 -4.73 2.89 14.30
CA MET A 30 -5.46 4.02 14.84
C MET A 30 -4.85 5.34 14.38
N CYS A 31 -5.65 6.40 14.42
CA CYS A 31 -5.15 7.76 14.27
C CYS A 31 -4.93 8.37 15.66
N SER A 32 -3.71 8.82 15.94
CA SER A 32 -3.37 9.55 17.16
C SER A 32 -2.67 10.85 16.78
N ASN A 33 -3.24 12.00 17.16
CA ASN A 33 -2.71 13.33 16.85
C ASN A 33 -2.38 13.53 15.36
N GLY A 34 -3.24 13.05 14.46
CA GLY A 34 -3.04 13.17 13.01
C GLY A 34 -1.96 12.24 12.44
N THR A 35 -1.45 11.31 13.24
CA THR A 35 -0.46 10.30 12.83
C THR A 35 -1.11 8.92 12.81
N ALA A 36 -0.86 8.16 11.74
CA ALA A 36 -1.28 6.76 11.66
C ALA A 36 -0.36 5.89 12.53
N VAL A 37 -0.95 5.08 13.41
CA VAL A 37 -0.25 4.20 14.34
C VAL A 37 -0.72 2.77 14.11
N CYS A 38 0.22 1.88 13.78
CA CYS A 38 -0.08 0.48 13.49
C CYS A 38 -0.09 -0.40 14.74
N ALA A 39 -0.92 -1.44 14.71
CA ALA A 39 -0.89 -2.47 15.74
C ALA A 39 0.45 -3.21 15.76
N GLY A 40 1.04 -3.34 16.94
CA GLY A 40 2.38 -3.91 17.13
C GLY A 40 3.54 -2.90 17.08
N GLN A 41 3.33 -1.65 16.65
CA GLN A 41 4.35 -0.60 16.68
C GLN A 41 4.28 0.30 17.93
N ALA A 42 3.11 0.38 18.58
CA ALA A 42 2.92 1.11 19.83
C ALA A 42 1.93 0.38 20.73
N SER A 43 2.12 0.46 22.05
CA SER A 43 1.21 -0.09 23.07
C SER A 43 -0.21 0.50 23.04
N MET A 44 -0.49 1.46 22.16
CA MET A 44 -1.79 2.11 22.03
C MET A 44 -2.81 1.23 21.30
N VAL A 45 -2.38 0.33 20.40
CA VAL A 45 -3.27 -0.67 19.79
C VAL A 45 -3.01 -2.02 20.47
N PRO A 46 -3.90 -2.51 21.34
CA PRO A 46 -3.64 -3.66 22.20
C PRO A 46 -3.64 -5.01 21.47
N GLU A 47 -3.97 -5.02 20.19
CA GLU A 47 -4.24 -6.23 19.42
C GLU A 47 -3.02 -6.64 18.61
N LYS A 48 -2.55 -7.88 18.79
CA LYS A 48 -1.50 -8.43 17.94
C LYS A 48 -2.07 -8.72 16.55
N GLN A 49 -1.32 -8.36 15.52
CA GLN A 49 -1.59 -8.72 14.13
C GLN A 49 -0.41 -9.46 13.52
N THR A 50 -0.62 -10.10 12.37
CA THR A 50 0.43 -10.89 11.71
C THR A 50 1.59 -10.01 11.22
N ALA A 51 2.73 -10.64 10.92
CA ALA A 51 3.88 -9.94 10.37
C ALA A 51 3.53 -9.21 9.05
N CYS A 52 2.75 -9.85 8.18
CA CYS A 52 2.28 -9.21 6.94
C CYS A 52 1.42 -7.98 7.22
N LYS A 53 0.39 -8.07 8.08
CA LYS A 53 -0.46 -6.92 8.45
C LYS A 53 0.35 -5.76 9.03
N THR A 54 1.39 -6.08 9.78
CA THR A 54 2.32 -5.07 10.34
C THR A 54 3.15 -4.40 9.24
N ALA A 55 3.65 -5.17 8.28
CA ALA A 55 4.39 -4.66 7.14
C ALA A 55 3.51 -3.75 6.25
N LEU A 56 2.30 -4.21 5.91
CA LEU A 56 1.35 -3.42 5.11
C LEU A 56 0.99 -2.10 5.80
N CYS A 57 0.65 -2.16 7.08
CA CYS A 57 0.34 -0.96 7.84
C CYS A 57 1.52 0.02 7.86
N ALA A 58 2.75 -0.46 8.01
CA ALA A 58 3.93 0.41 7.97
C ALA A 58 4.12 1.08 6.60
N CYS A 59 3.89 0.35 5.51
CA CYS A 59 3.90 0.90 4.15
C CYS A 59 2.83 1.98 3.96
N ASP A 60 1.61 1.74 4.43
CA ASP A 60 0.50 2.69 4.34
C ASP A 60 0.70 3.92 5.24
N ALA A 61 1.22 3.73 6.46
CA ALA A 61 1.57 4.84 7.34
C ALA A 61 2.66 5.73 6.71
N ALA A 62 3.67 5.13 6.08
CA ALA A 62 4.74 5.87 5.41
C ALA A 62 4.22 6.66 4.19
N VAL A 63 3.31 6.09 3.39
CA VAL A 63 2.76 6.81 2.23
C VAL A 63 1.86 7.96 2.66
N VAL A 64 1.01 7.77 3.68
CA VAL A 64 0.16 8.83 4.22
C VAL A 64 0.99 9.95 4.84
N GLN A 65 2.07 9.61 5.56
CA GLN A 65 3.02 10.59 6.09
C GLN A 65 3.78 11.33 4.97
N CYS A 66 4.02 10.69 3.83
CA CYS A 66 4.59 11.35 2.67
C CYS A 66 3.59 12.34 2.08
N TRP A 67 2.35 11.91 1.86
CA TRP A 67 1.29 12.75 1.29
C TRP A 67 0.92 13.94 2.18
N SER A 68 0.97 13.79 3.50
CA SER A 68 0.63 14.88 4.43
C SER A 68 1.56 16.10 4.34
N ARG A 69 2.74 15.95 3.73
CA ARG A 69 3.70 17.03 3.50
C ARG A 69 3.33 17.95 2.33
N TYR A 70 2.37 17.54 1.50
CA TYR A 70 2.00 18.24 0.28
C TYR A 70 0.53 18.63 0.32
N PRO A 71 0.15 19.77 -0.29
CA PRO A 71 -1.25 20.12 -0.43
C PRO A 71 -1.99 19.09 -1.29
N LYS A 72 -3.28 18.89 -1.01
CA LYS A 72 -4.13 18.04 -1.83
C LYS A 72 -4.15 18.57 -3.27
N PRO A 73 -3.91 17.73 -4.29
CA PRO A 73 -4.00 18.17 -5.68
C PRO A 73 -5.41 18.69 -6.02
N GLU A 74 -5.48 19.87 -6.63
CA GLU A 74 -6.76 20.50 -7.01
C GLU A 74 -7.43 19.78 -8.18
N LYS A 75 -6.64 19.15 -9.06
CA LYS A 75 -7.13 18.49 -10.26
C LYS A 75 -6.39 17.18 -10.48
N LYS A 76 -7.14 16.13 -10.82
CA LYS A 76 -6.57 14.88 -11.31
C LYS A 76 -5.99 15.12 -12.71
N LEU A 77 -4.69 14.93 -12.87
CA LEU A 77 -4.07 14.95 -14.19
C LEU A 77 -4.66 13.83 -15.05
N LYS A 78 -5.04 14.16 -16.27
CA LYS A 78 -5.44 13.16 -17.26
C LYS A 78 -4.18 12.51 -17.80
N CYS A 79 -4.13 11.18 -17.77
CA CYS A 79 -3.12 10.47 -18.54
C CYS A 79 -3.62 10.35 -19.99
N ASN A 80 -2.86 10.89 -20.94
CA ASN A 80 -3.11 10.72 -22.37
C ASN A 80 -2.61 9.33 -22.81
N HIS A 81 -3.20 8.27 -22.26
CA HIS A 81 -2.98 6.94 -22.80
C HIS A 81 -3.61 6.90 -24.19
N ILE A 82 -2.78 6.87 -25.23
CA ILE A 82 -3.22 6.30 -26.51
C ILE A 82 -3.58 4.86 -26.14
N ARG A 83 -4.87 4.51 -26.17
CA ARG A 83 -5.27 3.09 -26.15
C ARG A 83 -4.51 2.44 -27.28
N LYS A 84 -3.47 1.66 -26.97
CA LYS A 84 -3.02 0.65 -27.92
C LYS A 84 -4.27 -0.18 -28.19
N LEU A 85 -4.81 -0.06 -29.41
CA LEU A 85 -5.84 -0.97 -29.89
C LEU A 85 -5.35 -2.38 -29.53
N PRO A 86 -6.22 -3.28 -29.02
CA PRO A 86 -5.81 -4.66 -28.81
C PRO A 86 -5.20 -5.14 -30.13
N LEU A 87 -3.91 -5.48 -30.11
CA LEU A 87 -3.27 -6.10 -31.26
C LEU A 87 -4.10 -7.36 -31.57
N PRO A 88 -4.52 -7.57 -32.83
CA PRO A 88 -5.24 -8.76 -33.18
C PRO A 88 -4.28 -9.94 -32.99
N TYR A 89 -4.56 -10.79 -32.01
CA TYR A 89 -4.18 -12.21 -31.90
C TYR A 89 -2.71 -12.61 -32.18
N GLY A 90 -2.03 -13.16 -31.15
CA GLY A 90 -0.75 -13.87 -31.36
C GLY A 90 -0.08 -14.43 -30.11
N PHE A 91 -0.54 -15.59 -29.65
CA PHE A 91 0.14 -16.75 -29.03
C PHE A 91 1.52 -16.68 -28.30
N GLN A 92 1.62 -17.53 -27.24
CA GLN A 92 2.77 -18.35 -26.77
C GLN A 92 3.91 -17.62 -26.00
N HIS A 93 4.45 -18.07 -24.85
CA HIS A 93 4.51 -19.36 -24.15
C HIS A 93 4.35 -19.17 -22.63
#